data_AF-A0A3D5MSV5-F1
#
_entry.id   AF-A0A3D5MSV5-F1
#
_cell.length_a   1.000
_cell.length_b   1.000
_cell.length_c   1.000
_cell.angle_alpha   90.00
_cell.angle_beta   90.00
_cell.angle_gamma   90.00
#
_symmetry.space_group_name_H-M   'P 1'
#
loop_
_entity.id
_entity.type
_entity.pdbx_description
1 polymer ?
#
loop_
_entity_poly.entity_id
_entity_poly.type
_entity_poly.pdbx_seq_one_letter_code
_entity_poly.pdbx_strand_id
1 'polypeptide(L)'
;MGKKLIMVVNESGYRNFSENDNFCMAGIVFDEENLYGSEHIKEELEKKLSIFKKVYSKDESDERYKSYSSRKKIINSLVDSLPMFLDKLKFNIILSSIRTSSGKTKESYDRVAKNLLTKFNVYISKRNMTSGGIISEDTRDITEWDLKQQFFDIYSERNHNLGSDGSKINSFIVAGRNNEVYKFSFDVFHLLDNIIKLMCQNMSSAEEEVKKLISNDKLRAVSEVIKNKVINEAALDMADEIINDKNTILKRLNDEIAKLKQELSERNEKINDSKKQINELTNEIGVLKGKLEEENSSEGSKIVFRALSE
;
A
#
# COMPACT_ATOMS: atom_id res chain seq x y z
N MET A 1 -16.60 -6.39 -3.42
CA MET A 1 -15.95 -6.54 -2.09
C MET A 1 -14.88 -5.48 -1.98
N GLY A 2 -14.87 -4.71 -0.90
CA GLY A 2 -13.87 -3.65 -0.70
C GLY A 2 -12.51 -4.21 -0.34
N LYS A 3 -11.43 -3.49 -0.66
CA LYS A 3 -10.07 -3.88 -0.25
C LYS A 3 -9.93 -3.74 1.27
N LYS A 4 -9.39 -4.77 1.92
CA LYS A 4 -9.20 -4.86 3.38
C LYS A 4 -7.73 -5.03 3.70
N LEU A 5 -7.28 -4.35 4.76
CA LEU A 5 -5.96 -4.53 5.35
C LEU A 5 -6.04 -5.42 6.59
N ILE A 6 -5.02 -6.22 6.82
CA ILE A 6 -4.92 -7.11 7.96
C ILE A 6 -3.58 -6.87 8.65
N MET A 7 -3.62 -6.53 9.93
CA MET A 7 -2.43 -6.32 10.75
C MET A 7 -2.26 -7.49 11.73
N VAL A 8 -1.15 -8.21 11.61
CA VAL A 8 -0.70 -9.19 12.62
C VAL A 8 0.16 -8.44 13.63
N VAL A 9 -0.11 -8.60 14.92
CA VAL A 9 0.55 -7.84 15.99
C VAL A 9 1.14 -8.77 17.06
N ASN A 10 2.29 -8.37 17.62
CA ASN A 10 2.79 -8.92 18.87
C ASN A 10 2.26 -8.04 20.01
N GLU A 11 1.25 -8.50 20.76
CA GLU A 11 0.67 -7.70 21.85
C GLU A 11 1.66 -7.47 23.00
N SER A 12 2.65 -8.33 23.15
CA SER A 12 3.69 -8.22 24.18
C SER A 12 4.67 -7.06 23.90
N GLY A 13 4.83 -6.67 22.63
CA GLY A 13 5.78 -5.65 22.18
C GLY A 13 7.25 -6.00 22.47
N TYR A 14 8.12 -5.02 22.31
CA TYR A 14 9.57 -5.12 22.47
C TYR A 14 10.06 -4.05 23.46
N ARG A 15 10.69 -4.47 24.56
CA ARG A 15 11.34 -3.56 25.52
C ARG A 15 12.83 -3.44 25.23
N ASN A 16 13.42 -2.29 25.49
CA ASN A 16 14.85 -2.06 25.42
C ASN A 16 15.36 -1.44 26.73
N PHE A 17 16.03 -2.25 27.56
CA PHE A 17 16.56 -1.87 28.86
C PHE A 17 17.92 -1.15 28.82
N SER A 18 18.58 -1.10 27.66
CA SER A 18 20.01 -0.84 27.62
C SER A 18 20.39 0.64 27.63
N GLU A 19 19.53 1.57 27.18
CA GLU A 19 19.88 3.01 27.23
C GLU A 19 18.74 4.00 27.53
N ASN A 20 17.45 3.65 27.53
CA ASN A 20 16.36 4.63 27.80
C ASN A 20 14.97 3.99 28.14
N ASP A 21 14.91 2.73 28.62
CA ASP A 21 13.65 1.95 28.76
C ASP A 21 12.68 2.20 27.59
N ASN A 22 13.13 2.05 26.35
CA ASN A 22 12.26 2.28 25.20
C ASN A 22 11.30 1.10 25.04
N PHE A 23 10.01 1.37 24.91
CA PHE A 23 9.00 0.36 24.57
C PHE A 23 8.53 0.57 23.14
N CYS A 24 8.45 -0.51 22.36
CA CYS A 24 8.07 -0.51 20.95
C CYS A 24 7.05 -1.61 20.67
N MET A 25 6.15 -1.39 19.73
CA MET A 25 5.26 -2.41 19.19
C MET A 25 5.25 -2.33 17.68
N ALA A 26 5.22 -3.49 17.03
CA ALA A 26 5.20 -3.62 15.58
C ALA A 26 3.93 -4.34 15.14
N GLY A 27 3.28 -3.80 14.11
CA GLY A 27 2.22 -4.47 13.37
C GLY A 27 2.67 -4.76 11.95
N ILE A 28 2.57 -6.02 11.51
CA ILE A 28 2.87 -6.43 10.14
C ILE A 28 1.56 -6.41 9.35
N VAL A 29 1.49 -5.54 8.36
CA VAL A 29 0.28 -5.22 7.61
C VAL A 29 0.33 -5.86 6.23
N PHE A 30 -0.72 -6.61 5.91
CA PHE A 30 -0.94 -7.24 4.62
C PHE A 30 -2.20 -6.67 3.97
N ASP A 31 -2.22 -6.58 2.65
CA ASP A 31 -3.50 -6.62 1.94
C ASP A 31 -4.09 -8.02 2.10
N GLU A 32 -5.42 -8.14 2.24
CA GLU A 32 -6.10 -9.43 2.44
C GLU A 32 -5.76 -10.47 1.35
N GLU A 33 -5.55 -10.02 0.10
CA GLU A 33 -5.11 -10.86 -1.02
C GLU A 33 -3.71 -11.47 -0.84
N ASN A 34 -2.86 -10.84 -0.02
CA ASN A 34 -1.48 -11.25 0.21
C ASN A 34 -1.31 -12.16 1.44
N LEU A 35 -2.41 -12.54 2.11
CA LEU A 35 -2.38 -13.42 3.29
C LEU A 35 -1.96 -14.85 2.99
N TYR A 36 -2.05 -15.31 1.73
CA TYR A 36 -1.77 -16.69 1.38
C TYR A 36 -0.33 -16.88 0.91
N GLY A 37 0.29 -15.93 0.22
CA GLY A 37 1.60 -16.12 -0.41
C GLY A 37 1.60 -17.19 -1.52
N SER A 38 2.59 -17.16 -2.43
CA SER A 38 2.75 -18.21 -3.43
C SER A 38 3.42 -19.45 -2.84
N GLU A 39 3.21 -20.62 -3.44
CA GLU A 39 3.77 -21.90 -2.96
C GLU A 39 5.29 -21.86 -2.79
N HIS A 40 6.01 -21.35 -3.81
CA HIS A 40 7.47 -21.16 -3.71
C HIS A 40 7.88 -20.26 -2.53
N ILE A 41 7.14 -19.18 -2.26
CA ILE A 41 7.46 -18.28 -1.15
C ILE A 41 7.19 -18.97 0.20
N LYS A 42 6.11 -19.76 0.31
CA LYS A 42 5.83 -20.55 1.51
C LYS A 42 6.95 -21.53 1.82
N GLU A 43 7.41 -22.29 0.83
CA GLU A 43 8.50 -23.25 1.03
C GLU A 43 9.80 -22.56 1.46
N GLU A 44 10.12 -21.42 0.85
CA GLU A 44 11.31 -20.66 1.24
C GLU A 44 11.19 -20.10 2.66
N LEU A 45 10.00 -19.61 3.04
CA LEU A 45 9.69 -19.13 4.39
C LEU A 45 9.86 -20.25 5.42
N GLU A 46 9.26 -21.41 5.18
CA GLU A 46 9.36 -22.59 6.06
C GLU A 46 10.81 -23.04 6.24
N LYS A 47 11.61 -23.04 5.15
CA LYS A 47 13.07 -23.32 5.22
C LYS A 47 13.77 -22.33 6.16
N LYS A 48 13.54 -21.02 6.01
CA LYS A 48 14.19 -20.00 6.85
C LYS A 48 13.76 -20.10 8.31
N LEU A 49 12.48 -20.30 8.59
CA LEU A 49 11.95 -20.51 9.94
C LEU A 49 12.54 -21.77 10.60
N SER A 50 12.68 -22.86 9.83
CA SER A 50 13.28 -24.09 10.35
C SER A 50 14.73 -23.88 10.79
N ILE A 51 15.50 -23.04 10.07
CA ILE A 51 16.88 -22.71 10.44
C ILE A 51 16.89 -21.92 11.75
N PHE A 52 16.05 -20.88 11.86
CA PHE A 52 15.94 -20.11 13.11
C PHE A 52 15.57 -21.01 14.29
N LYS A 53 14.55 -21.86 14.15
CA LYS A 53 14.14 -22.81 15.20
C LYS A 53 15.29 -23.70 15.66
N LYS A 54 16.03 -24.31 14.73
CA LYS A 54 17.18 -25.18 15.06
C LYS A 54 18.28 -24.42 15.80
N VAL A 55 18.54 -23.19 15.39
CA VAL A 55 19.58 -22.33 15.98
C VAL A 55 19.20 -21.89 17.40
N TYR A 56 17.95 -21.46 17.61
CA TYR A 56 17.48 -20.97 18.92
C TYR A 56 17.22 -22.09 19.93
N SER A 57 16.67 -23.22 19.49
CA SER A 57 16.30 -24.32 20.39
C SER A 57 17.49 -25.16 20.88
N LYS A 58 18.73 -24.87 20.43
CA LYS A 58 19.93 -25.68 20.72
C LYS A 58 19.66 -27.18 20.54
N ASP A 59 19.02 -27.56 19.42
CA ASP A 59 18.68 -28.97 19.17
C ASP A 59 19.97 -29.79 19.03
N GLU A 60 20.40 -30.43 20.12
CA GLU A 60 21.72 -31.09 20.25
C GLU A 60 21.84 -32.35 19.36
N SER A 61 20.75 -32.75 18.72
CA SER A 61 20.66 -33.93 17.86
C SER A 61 21.27 -33.73 16.46
N ASP A 62 21.32 -32.50 15.91
CA ASP A 62 21.87 -32.22 14.58
C ASP A 62 23.35 -31.81 14.69
N GLU A 63 24.26 -32.70 14.27
CA GLU A 63 25.71 -32.51 14.37
C GLU A 63 26.22 -31.23 13.70
N ARG A 64 25.50 -30.71 12.70
CA ARG A 64 25.84 -29.45 12.01
C ARG A 64 25.74 -28.23 12.94
N TYR A 65 25.01 -28.34 14.05
CA TYR A 65 24.80 -27.26 15.01
C TYR A 65 25.64 -27.42 16.28
N LYS A 66 26.44 -28.49 16.41
CA LYS A 66 27.34 -28.67 17.56
C LYS A 66 28.53 -27.70 17.50
N SER A 67 29.18 -27.58 16.33
CA SER A 67 30.34 -26.69 16.15
C SER A 67 29.97 -25.23 15.91
N TYR A 68 30.67 -24.31 16.60
CA TYR A 68 30.53 -22.85 16.45
C TYR A 68 30.73 -22.40 14.99
N SER A 69 31.75 -22.93 14.31
CA SER A 69 32.07 -22.55 12.92
C SER A 69 30.94 -22.93 11.94
N SER A 70 30.36 -24.11 12.13
CA SER A 70 29.24 -24.59 11.31
C SER A 70 27.97 -23.76 11.55
N ARG A 71 27.62 -23.50 12.82
CA ARG A 71 26.51 -22.60 13.20
C ARG A 71 26.68 -21.21 12.59
N LYS A 72 27.88 -20.64 12.72
CA LYS A 72 28.22 -19.33 12.17
C LYS A 72 28.01 -19.29 10.66
N LYS A 73 28.47 -20.30 9.92
CA LYS A 73 28.29 -20.37 8.45
C LYS A 73 26.81 -20.45 8.06
N ILE A 74 26.02 -21.30 8.72
CA ILE A 74 24.59 -21.48 8.43
C ILE A 74 23.82 -20.18 8.67
N ILE A 75 24.02 -19.55 9.83
CA ILE A 75 23.35 -18.30 10.19
C ILE A 75 23.76 -17.18 9.24
N ASN A 76 25.05 -17.06 8.92
CA ASN A 76 25.52 -16.04 7.99
C ASN A 76 24.92 -16.22 6.59
N SER A 77 24.83 -17.45 6.09
CA SER A 77 24.19 -17.75 4.81
C SER A 77 22.69 -17.42 4.82
N LEU A 78 22.00 -17.72 5.92
CA LEU A 78 20.60 -17.32 6.10
C LEU A 78 20.47 -15.79 6.00
N VAL A 79 21.24 -15.06 6.81
CA VAL A 79 21.18 -13.58 6.88
C VAL A 79 21.58 -12.94 5.55
N ASP A 80 22.51 -13.52 4.79
CA ASP A 80 22.86 -13.03 3.45
C ASP A 80 21.68 -13.11 2.47
N SER A 81 20.86 -14.15 2.59
CA SER A 81 19.68 -14.35 1.73
C SER A 81 18.44 -13.59 2.17
N LEU A 82 18.40 -13.13 3.43
CA LEU A 82 17.21 -12.51 4.02
C LEU A 82 16.78 -11.22 3.31
N PRO A 83 17.67 -10.25 2.99
CA PRO A 83 17.28 -9.01 2.32
C PRO A 83 16.49 -9.25 1.04
N MET A 84 17.02 -10.10 0.14
CA MET A 84 16.37 -10.44 -1.13
C MET A 84 15.03 -11.16 -0.92
N PHE A 85 14.94 -12.02 0.09
CA PHE A 85 13.70 -12.74 0.37
C PHE A 85 12.63 -11.82 0.95
N LEU A 86 12.99 -10.99 1.93
CA LEU A 86 12.09 -10.02 2.54
C LEU A 86 11.54 -9.05 1.49
N ASP A 87 12.36 -8.62 0.53
CA ASP A 87 11.91 -7.72 -0.53
C ASP A 87 10.76 -8.31 -1.36
N LYS A 88 10.82 -9.62 -1.67
CA LYS A 88 9.76 -10.36 -2.38
C LYS A 88 8.44 -10.45 -1.61
N LEU A 89 8.46 -10.31 -0.29
CA LEU A 89 7.27 -10.42 0.54
C LEU A 89 6.45 -9.12 0.50
N LYS A 90 5.16 -9.26 0.21
CA LYS A 90 4.20 -8.14 0.15
C LYS A 90 3.59 -7.88 1.52
N PHE A 91 4.27 -7.06 2.31
CA PHE A 91 3.78 -6.53 3.58
C PHE A 91 4.36 -5.14 3.83
N ASN A 92 3.74 -4.42 4.76
CA ASN A 92 4.26 -3.20 5.35
C ASN A 92 4.38 -3.37 6.86
N ILE A 93 5.12 -2.49 7.52
CA ILE A 93 5.31 -2.49 8.96
C ILE A 93 4.82 -1.17 9.52
N ILE A 94 4.01 -1.22 10.56
CA ILE A 94 3.69 -0.06 11.39
C ILE A 94 4.46 -0.20 12.69
N LEU A 95 5.24 0.83 13.03
CA LEU A 95 5.99 0.90 14.26
C LEU A 95 5.46 2.02 15.16
N SER A 96 5.31 1.68 16.44
CA SER A 96 4.98 2.62 17.50
C SER A 96 6.01 2.45 18.60
N SER A 97 6.64 3.54 19.04
CA SER A 97 7.62 3.51 20.11
C SER A 97 7.51 4.73 21.03
N ILE A 98 7.90 4.55 22.28
CA ILE A 98 8.01 5.61 23.27
C ILE A 98 9.32 5.46 24.04
N ARG A 99 9.93 6.60 24.40
CA ARG A 99 10.98 6.64 25.41
C ARG A 99 10.32 6.72 26.76
N THR A 100 10.53 5.74 27.64
CA THR A 100 9.94 5.82 28.97
C THR A 100 10.91 6.53 29.90
N SER A 101 10.45 7.61 30.54
CA SER A 101 11.11 8.12 31.73
C SER A 101 10.76 7.17 32.88
N SER A 102 11.76 6.82 33.68
CA SER A 102 11.72 5.81 34.74
C SER A 102 10.40 5.78 35.52
N GLY A 103 9.72 4.62 35.51
CA GLY A 103 8.68 4.27 36.48
C GLY A 103 7.22 4.17 36.00
N LYS A 104 6.90 4.49 34.74
CA LYS A 104 5.51 4.45 34.23
C LYS A 104 5.25 3.40 33.15
N THR A 105 5.42 2.13 33.50
CA THR A 105 5.36 1.00 32.55
C THR A 105 3.97 0.78 31.93
N LYS A 106 2.88 0.92 32.71
CA LYS A 106 1.50 0.74 32.22
C LYS A 106 1.04 1.87 31.28
N GLU A 107 1.26 3.13 31.66
CA GLU A 107 0.96 4.28 30.79
C GLU A 107 1.75 4.22 29.47
N SER A 108 2.96 3.66 29.50
CA SER A 108 3.80 3.50 28.32
C SER A 108 3.27 2.43 27.36
N TYR A 109 2.72 1.33 27.89
CA TYR A 109 2.08 0.29 27.09
C TYR A 109 0.84 0.85 26.37
N ASP A 110 -0.09 1.42 27.14
CA ASP A 110 -1.35 1.95 26.59
C ASP A 110 -1.09 2.97 25.49
N ARG A 111 -0.12 3.86 25.70
CA ARG A 111 0.25 4.86 24.71
C ARG A 111 0.85 4.25 23.45
N VAL A 112 1.73 3.26 23.57
CA VAL A 112 2.33 2.59 22.40
C VAL A 112 1.28 1.80 21.61
N ALA A 113 0.38 1.08 22.28
CA ALA A 113 -0.70 0.33 21.64
C ALA A 113 -1.71 1.27 20.98
N LYS A 114 -2.17 2.33 21.67
CA LYS A 114 -3.05 3.36 21.08
C LYS A 114 -2.41 4.01 19.86
N ASN A 115 -1.15 4.41 19.96
CA ASN A 115 -0.42 4.97 18.83
C ASN A 115 -0.38 4.00 17.65
N LEU A 116 -0.04 2.72 17.88
CA LEU A 116 -0.01 1.70 16.81
C LEU A 116 -1.35 1.60 16.08
N LEU A 117 -2.45 1.51 16.83
CA LEU A 117 -3.80 1.45 16.28
C LEU A 117 -4.17 2.74 15.53
N THR A 118 -3.78 3.92 16.03
CA THR A 118 -4.00 5.20 15.36
C THR A 118 -3.26 5.24 14.03
N LYS A 119 -1.99 4.84 14.00
CA LYS A 119 -1.19 4.76 12.77
C LYS A 119 -1.83 3.81 11.76
N PHE A 120 -2.33 2.66 12.23
CA PHE A 120 -3.03 1.71 11.38
C PHE A 120 -4.34 2.28 10.82
N ASN A 121 -5.13 2.97 11.64
CA ASN A 121 -6.37 3.62 11.21
C ASN A 121 -6.12 4.71 10.14
N VAL A 122 -5.10 5.52 10.35
CA VAL A 122 -4.63 6.52 9.39
C VAL A 122 -4.20 5.84 8.10
N TYR A 123 -3.41 4.76 8.19
CA TYR A 123 -2.93 4.02 7.02
C TYR A 123 -4.06 3.42 6.19
N ILE A 124 -5.07 2.80 6.84
CA ILE A 124 -6.29 2.30 6.16
C ILE A 124 -6.99 3.44 5.43
N SER A 125 -7.13 4.60 6.09
CA SER A 125 -7.80 5.76 5.51
C SER A 125 -7.07 6.32 4.29
N LYS A 126 -5.77 6.53 4.39
CA LYS A 126 -4.96 7.08 3.29
C LYS A 126 -4.85 6.15 2.09
N ARG A 127 -4.89 4.84 2.31
CA ARG A 127 -4.91 3.83 1.24
C ARG A 127 -6.29 3.68 0.59
N ASN A 128 -7.32 4.43 1.01
CA ASN A 128 -8.71 4.28 0.55
C ASN A 128 -9.24 2.84 0.74
N MET A 129 -8.82 2.19 1.83
CA MET A 129 -9.27 0.84 2.16
C MET A 129 -10.63 0.91 2.85
N THR A 130 -11.43 -0.12 2.64
CA THR A 130 -12.80 -0.18 3.18
C THR A 130 -12.84 -0.55 4.65
N SER A 131 -11.89 -1.36 5.11
CA SER A 131 -11.75 -1.74 6.51
C SER A 131 -10.36 -2.29 6.80
N GLY A 132 -10.05 -2.41 8.08
CA GLY A 132 -8.89 -3.09 8.63
C GLY A 132 -9.28 -4.13 9.67
N GLY A 133 -8.53 -5.22 9.71
CA GLY A 133 -8.61 -6.23 10.76
C GLY A 133 -7.30 -6.37 11.53
N ILE A 134 -7.41 -6.72 12.79
CA ILE A 134 -6.28 -7.12 13.64
C ILE A 134 -6.34 -8.63 13.83
N ILE A 135 -5.19 -9.27 13.75
CA ILE A 135 -5.03 -10.69 14.03
C ILE A 135 -4.02 -10.88 15.15
N SER A 136 -4.47 -11.62 16.16
CA SER A 136 -3.69 -12.10 17.28
C SER A 136 -3.47 -13.60 17.15
N GLU A 137 -2.25 -14.06 17.41
CA GLU A 137 -1.98 -15.49 17.54
C GLU A 137 -2.51 -16.01 18.88
N ASP A 138 -3.24 -17.13 18.83
CA ASP A 138 -3.63 -17.89 20.01
C ASP A 138 -2.38 -18.58 20.60
N THR A 139 -1.84 -18.04 21.69
CA THR A 139 -0.69 -18.59 22.41
C THR A 139 -1.14 -19.28 23.70
N ARG A 140 -0.55 -20.45 23.97
CA ARG A 140 -0.78 -21.19 25.23
C ARG A 140 0.00 -20.62 26.41
N ASP A 141 0.74 -19.53 26.21
CA ASP A 141 1.56 -18.91 27.25
C ASP A 141 0.68 -18.01 28.12
N ILE A 142 0.33 -18.52 29.30
CA ILE A 142 -0.49 -17.83 30.29
C ILE A 142 0.15 -16.51 30.73
N THR A 143 1.48 -16.38 30.62
CA THR A 143 2.18 -15.15 31.02
C THR A 143 1.95 -13.97 30.07
N GLU A 144 1.42 -14.23 28.86
CA GLU A 144 1.12 -13.18 27.87
C GLU A 144 -0.37 -12.75 27.88
N TRP A 145 -1.23 -13.46 28.62
CA TRP A 145 -2.68 -13.24 28.59
C TRP A 145 -3.08 -11.84 29.06
N ASP A 146 -2.43 -11.32 30.10
CA ASP A 146 -2.71 -9.98 30.62
C ASP A 146 -2.45 -8.89 29.57
N LEU A 147 -1.36 -9.01 28.81
CA LEU A 147 -1.02 -8.04 27.75
C LEU A 147 -1.93 -8.19 26.54
N LYS A 148 -2.29 -9.41 26.15
CA LYS A 148 -3.27 -9.67 25.08
C LYS A 148 -4.64 -9.11 25.44
N GLN A 149 -5.10 -9.31 26.67
CA GLN A 149 -6.35 -8.74 27.16
C GLN A 149 -6.29 -7.21 27.17
N GLN A 150 -5.21 -6.63 27.70
CA GLN A 150 -5.02 -5.18 27.71
C GLN A 150 -5.03 -4.58 26.30
N PHE A 151 -4.38 -5.22 25.32
CA PHE A 151 -4.44 -4.79 23.92
C PHE A 151 -5.87 -4.86 23.36
N PHE A 152 -6.59 -5.95 23.65
CA PHE A 152 -7.98 -6.12 23.23
C PHE A 152 -8.91 -5.07 23.83
N ASP A 153 -8.73 -4.70 25.09
CA ASP A 153 -9.50 -3.64 25.75
C ASP A 153 -9.27 -2.29 25.05
N ILE A 154 -8.01 -1.95 24.75
CA ILE A 154 -7.65 -0.74 24.00
C ILE A 154 -8.31 -0.73 22.61
N TYR A 155 -8.30 -1.86 21.90
CA TYR A 155 -8.98 -2.04 20.62
C TYR A 155 -10.51 -1.90 20.75
N SER A 156 -11.11 -2.47 21.79
CA SER A 156 -12.55 -2.45 22.00
C SER A 156 -13.06 -1.02 22.19
N GLU A 157 -12.25 -0.17 22.83
CA GLU A 157 -12.49 1.27 23.01
C GLU A 157 -11.95 2.16 21.87
N ARG A 158 -11.58 1.61 20.71
CA ARG A 158 -10.95 2.35 19.60
C ARG A 158 -11.68 3.62 19.15
N ASN A 159 -13.02 3.65 19.18
CA ASN A 159 -13.78 4.84 18.79
C ASN A 159 -13.54 6.02 19.73
N HIS A 160 -13.17 5.76 20.99
CA HIS A 160 -12.74 6.77 21.94
C HIS A 160 -11.22 7.01 21.84
N ASN A 161 -10.43 5.95 21.67
CA ASN A 161 -8.97 5.99 21.78
C ASN A 161 -8.23 6.57 20.56
N LEU A 162 -8.77 6.49 19.34
CA LEU A 162 -8.02 6.78 18.11
C LEU A 162 -8.13 8.22 17.60
N GLY A 163 -8.92 9.08 18.24
CA GLY A 163 -9.10 10.50 17.87
C GLY A 163 -9.62 10.76 16.44
N SER A 164 -9.95 9.70 15.71
CA SER A 164 -10.39 9.64 14.32
C SER A 164 -11.50 8.58 14.24
N ASP A 165 -12.15 8.43 13.08
CA ASP A 165 -13.15 7.38 12.90
C ASP A 165 -12.50 5.98 13.00
N GLY A 166 -12.52 5.42 14.22
CA GLY A 166 -11.99 4.10 14.55
C GLY A 166 -12.85 2.95 14.00
N SER A 167 -14.00 3.26 13.38
CA SER A 167 -14.90 2.25 12.80
C SER A 167 -14.27 1.50 11.64
N LYS A 168 -13.23 2.05 10.99
CA LYS A 168 -12.52 1.37 9.90
C LYS A 168 -11.76 0.15 10.37
N ILE A 169 -11.20 0.15 11.58
CA ILE A 169 -10.68 -1.08 12.19
C ILE A 169 -11.87 -1.81 12.80
N ASN A 170 -12.42 -2.82 12.12
CA ASN A 170 -13.73 -3.38 12.48
C ASN A 170 -13.72 -4.86 12.86
N SER A 171 -12.57 -5.53 12.77
CA SER A 171 -12.46 -6.93 13.15
C SER A 171 -11.21 -7.17 14.00
N PHE A 172 -11.37 -7.96 15.06
CA PHE A 172 -10.29 -8.51 15.86
C PHE A 172 -10.44 -10.03 15.86
N ILE A 173 -9.40 -10.73 15.41
CA ILE A 173 -9.45 -12.17 15.19
C ILE A 173 -8.34 -12.80 16.03
N VAL A 174 -8.70 -13.80 16.81
CA VAL A 174 -7.75 -14.67 17.48
C VAL A 174 -7.71 -15.97 16.69
N ALA A 175 -6.53 -16.35 16.20
CA ALA A 175 -6.37 -17.53 15.38
C ALA A 175 -5.17 -18.37 15.83
N GLY A 176 -5.33 -19.69 15.79
CA GLY A 176 -4.23 -20.62 16.01
C GLY A 176 -3.17 -20.53 14.91
N ARG A 177 -1.91 -20.75 15.28
CA ARG A 177 -0.74 -20.70 14.38
C ARG A 177 -0.90 -21.43 13.06
N ASN A 178 -1.57 -22.59 13.07
CA ASN A 178 -1.76 -23.45 11.90
C ASN A 178 -3.07 -23.19 11.14
N ASN A 179 -3.77 -22.09 11.42
CA ASN A 179 -4.98 -21.73 10.71
C ASN A 179 -4.69 -21.54 9.22
N GLU A 180 -5.43 -22.22 8.34
CA GLU A 180 -5.15 -22.24 6.89
C GLU A 180 -5.15 -20.86 6.23
N VAL A 181 -5.96 -19.93 6.75
CA VAL A 181 -6.08 -18.56 6.24
C VAL A 181 -4.91 -17.70 6.69
N TYR A 182 -4.48 -17.83 7.94
CA TYR A 182 -3.53 -16.91 8.57
C TYR A 182 -2.12 -17.47 8.75
N LYS A 183 -1.90 -18.77 8.56
CA LYS A 183 -0.61 -19.45 8.77
C LYS A 183 0.54 -18.71 8.09
N PHE A 184 0.38 -18.35 6.82
CA PHE A 184 1.45 -17.64 6.09
C PHE A 184 1.77 -16.27 6.72
N SER A 185 0.75 -15.49 7.10
CA SER A 185 0.97 -14.22 7.78
C SER A 185 1.62 -14.38 9.15
N PHE A 186 1.27 -15.43 9.91
CA PHE A 186 1.94 -15.77 11.15
C PHE A 186 3.39 -16.19 10.91
N ASP A 187 3.66 -17.01 9.89
CA ASP A 187 5.02 -17.44 9.56
C ASP A 187 5.91 -16.25 9.16
N VAL A 188 5.38 -15.30 8.37
CA VAL A 188 6.09 -14.04 8.06
C VAL A 188 6.30 -13.21 9.31
N PHE A 189 5.28 -13.10 10.17
CA PHE A 189 5.38 -12.40 11.44
C PHE A 189 6.45 -13.02 12.35
N HIS A 190 6.49 -14.35 12.52
CA HIS A 190 7.52 -15.07 13.29
C HIS A 190 8.92 -14.87 12.70
N LEU A 191 9.05 -14.86 11.38
CA LEU A 191 10.33 -14.55 10.73
C LEU A 191 10.79 -13.14 11.12
N LEU A 192 9.90 -12.16 11.03
CA LEU A 192 10.20 -10.76 11.37
C LEU A 192 10.44 -10.58 12.87
N ASP A 193 9.69 -11.26 13.73
CA ASP A 193 9.85 -11.21 15.18
C ASP A 193 11.25 -11.69 15.58
N ASN A 194 11.72 -12.81 15.01
CA ASN A 194 13.09 -13.29 15.21
C ASN A 194 14.14 -12.25 14.76
N ILE A 195 13.93 -11.61 13.61
CA ILE A 195 14.84 -10.59 13.09
C ILE A 195 14.82 -9.33 13.97
N ILE A 196 13.65 -8.88 14.38
CA ILE A 196 13.48 -7.71 15.27
C ILE A 196 14.15 -7.97 16.61
N LYS A 197 13.96 -9.16 17.20
CA LYS A 197 14.67 -9.58 18.42
C LYS A 197 16.18 -9.47 18.27
N LEU A 198 16.76 -9.96 17.17
CA LEU A 198 18.20 -9.83 16.89
C LEU A 198 18.65 -8.36 16.79
N MET A 199 17.79 -7.47 16.28
CA MET A 199 18.08 -6.03 16.21
C MET A 199 17.93 -5.33 17.57
N CYS A 200 17.08 -5.83 18.45
CA CYS A 200 16.82 -5.27 19.78
C CYS A 200 17.91 -5.64 20.81
N GLN A 201 17.84 -5.01 21.99
CA GLN A 201 18.80 -5.18 23.10
C GLN A 201 18.26 -6.03 24.26
N ASN A 202 16.95 -6.34 24.29
CA ASN A 202 16.37 -7.23 25.31
C ASN A 202 16.16 -8.64 24.74
N MET A 203 17.28 -9.27 24.43
CA MET A 203 17.32 -10.59 23.83
C MET A 203 17.37 -11.67 24.91
N SER A 204 16.78 -12.83 24.64
CA SER A 204 17.08 -14.02 25.43
C SER A 204 18.56 -14.40 25.30
N SER A 205 19.09 -15.21 26.23
CA SER A 205 20.48 -15.68 26.17
C SER A 205 20.80 -16.40 24.85
N ALA A 206 19.84 -17.16 24.31
CA ALA A 206 19.97 -17.80 23.01
C ALA A 206 20.06 -16.77 21.87
N GLU A 207 19.28 -15.69 21.92
CA GLU A 207 19.32 -14.62 20.94
C GLU A 207 20.60 -13.80 20.95
N GLU A 208 21.18 -13.53 22.12
CA GLU A 208 22.49 -12.89 22.19
C GLU A 208 23.61 -13.76 21.60
N GLU A 209 23.58 -15.07 21.85
CA GLU A 209 24.52 -16.00 21.22
C GLU A 209 24.41 -15.96 19.69
N VAL A 210 23.18 -15.98 19.17
CA VAL A 210 22.92 -15.89 17.72
C VAL A 210 23.42 -14.58 17.13
N LYS A 211 23.14 -13.45 17.80
CA LYS A 211 23.59 -12.13 17.34
C LYS A 211 25.11 -12.05 17.22
N LYS A 212 25.86 -12.64 18.18
CA LYS A 212 27.34 -12.71 18.15
C LYS A 212 27.88 -13.51 16.96
N LEU A 213 27.08 -14.37 16.34
CA LEU A 213 27.47 -15.17 15.16
C LEU A 213 27.35 -14.39 13.84
N ILE A 214 26.65 -13.24 13.84
CA ILE A 214 26.36 -12.45 12.65
C ILE A 214 27.25 -11.21 12.61
N SER A 215 27.76 -10.83 11.44
CA SER A 215 28.48 -9.56 11.30
C SER A 215 27.52 -8.36 11.29
N ASN A 216 27.97 -7.23 11.85
CA ASN A 216 27.17 -6.02 11.93
C ASN A 216 26.70 -5.52 10.56
N ASP A 217 27.52 -5.64 9.51
CA ASP A 217 27.16 -5.21 8.15
C ASP A 217 25.97 -6.00 7.59
N LYS A 218 25.88 -7.29 7.91
CA LYS A 218 24.76 -8.14 7.46
C LYS A 218 23.47 -7.79 8.19
N LEU A 219 23.55 -7.55 9.49
CA LEU A 219 22.40 -7.04 10.26
C LEU A 219 21.94 -5.67 9.74
N ARG A 220 22.89 -4.82 9.31
CA ARG A 220 22.58 -3.52 8.71
C ARG A 220 21.81 -3.66 7.40
N ALA A 221 22.23 -4.56 6.51
CA ALA A 221 21.52 -4.82 5.25
C ALA A 221 20.08 -5.30 5.48
N VAL A 222 19.86 -6.22 6.44
CA VAL A 222 18.51 -6.65 6.82
C VAL A 222 17.70 -5.51 7.43
N SER A 223 18.32 -4.71 8.30
CA SER A 223 17.68 -3.54 8.92
C SER A 223 17.21 -2.53 7.88
N GLU A 224 17.98 -2.32 6.80
CA GLU A 224 17.63 -1.41 5.72
C GLU A 224 16.38 -1.86 4.96
N VAL A 225 16.27 -3.15 4.61
CA VAL A 225 15.06 -3.69 3.98
C VAL A 225 13.85 -3.56 4.90
N ILE A 226 14.02 -3.82 6.19
CA ILE A 226 12.94 -3.64 7.18
C ILE A 226 12.51 -2.17 7.24
N LYS A 227 13.47 -1.23 7.35
CA LYS A 227 13.19 0.22 7.36
C LYS A 227 12.42 0.66 6.12
N ASN A 228 12.75 0.15 4.95
CA ASN A 228 12.06 0.47 3.70
C ASN A 228 10.61 -0.03 3.68
N LYS A 229 10.28 -1.05 4.48
CA LYS A 229 8.90 -1.55 4.66
C LYS A 229 8.17 -0.86 5.81
N VAL A 230 8.84 -0.07 6.64
CA VAL A 230 8.19 0.71 7.69
C VAL A 230 7.45 1.88 7.06
N ILE A 231 6.16 1.97 7.36
CA ILE A 231 5.32 3.09 6.95
C ILE A 231 5.76 4.34 7.70
N ASN A 232 6.23 5.33 6.95
CA ASN A 232 6.67 6.61 7.48
C ASN A 232 5.54 7.64 7.31
N GLU A 233 4.98 8.13 8.41
CA GLU A 233 3.80 9.02 8.39
C GLU A 233 4.04 10.29 7.58
N ALA A 234 5.22 10.90 7.69
CA ALA A 234 5.62 12.06 6.89
C ALA A 234 5.65 11.77 5.37
N ALA A 235 5.96 10.53 4.97
CA ALA A 235 5.91 10.13 3.57
C ALA A 235 4.47 9.90 3.09
N LEU A 236 3.54 9.55 3.99
CA LEU A 236 2.12 9.49 3.67
C LEU A 236 1.52 10.89 3.49
N ASP A 237 1.95 11.88 4.29
CA ASP A 237 1.50 13.28 4.15
C ASP A 237 1.97 13.90 2.82
N MET A 238 3.24 13.69 2.44
CA MET A 238 3.77 14.14 1.14
C MET A 238 3.05 13.47 -0.04
N ALA A 239 2.68 12.19 0.08
CA ALA A 239 1.93 11.49 -0.96
C ALA A 239 0.51 12.07 -1.14
N ASP A 240 -0.16 12.44 -0.05
CA ASP A 240 -1.49 13.06 -0.07
C ASP A 240 -1.45 14.45 -0.75
N GLU A 241 -0.43 15.25 -0.47
CA GLU A 241 -0.22 16.56 -1.11
C GLU A 241 -0.03 16.42 -2.64
N ILE A 242 0.82 15.48 -3.06
CA ILE A 242 1.03 15.17 -4.49
C ILE A 242 -0.26 14.66 -5.16
N ILE A 243 -1.05 13.83 -4.48
CA ILE A 243 -2.33 13.33 -5.02
C ILE A 243 -3.34 14.46 -5.15
N ASN A 244 -3.41 15.37 -4.18
CA ASN A 244 -4.34 16.49 -4.19
C ASN A 244 -3.99 17.50 -5.30
N ASP A 245 -2.70 17.75 -5.52
CA ASP A 245 -2.21 18.55 -6.65
C ASP A 245 -2.61 17.92 -8.00
N LYS A 246 -2.42 16.60 -8.15
CA LYS A 246 -2.83 15.87 -9.37
C LYS A 246 -4.33 15.95 -9.62
N ASN A 247 -5.15 15.82 -8.57
CA ASN A 247 -6.61 15.94 -8.69
C ASN A 247 -7.04 17.35 -9.10
N THR A 248 -6.37 18.37 -8.57
CA THR A 248 -6.62 19.77 -8.94
C THR A 248 -6.28 20.02 -10.40
N ILE A 249 -5.15 19.49 -10.88
CA ILE A 249 -4.75 19.57 -12.29
C ILE A 249 -5.76 18.83 -13.18
N LEU A 250 -6.18 17.61 -12.81
CA LEU A 250 -7.17 16.84 -13.56
C LEU A 250 -8.51 17.57 -13.69
N LYS A 251 -8.99 18.20 -12.60
CA LYS A 251 -10.22 18.99 -12.63
C LYS A 251 -10.11 20.14 -13.62
N ARG A 252 -9.00 20.89 -13.57
CA ARG A 252 -8.75 22.00 -14.50
C ARG A 252 -8.72 21.54 -15.96
N LEU A 253 -8.07 20.42 -16.25
CA LEU A 253 -8.01 19.85 -17.60
C LEU A 253 -9.39 19.40 -18.10
N ASN A 254 -10.23 18.83 -17.23
CA ASN A 254 -11.59 18.45 -17.59
C ASN A 254 -12.46 19.68 -17.91
N ASP A 255 -12.33 20.76 -17.14
CA ASP A 255 -13.04 22.01 -17.40
C ASP A 255 -12.59 22.63 -18.74
N GLU A 256 -11.29 22.58 -19.05
CA GLU A 256 -10.74 23.05 -20.32
C GLU A 256 -11.21 22.21 -21.52
N ILE A 257 -11.27 20.88 -21.38
CA ILE A 257 -11.85 19.98 -22.38
C ILE A 257 -13.33 20.29 -22.63
N ALA A 258 -14.10 20.55 -21.56
CA ALA A 258 -15.51 20.90 -21.68
C ALA A 258 -15.70 22.21 -22.46
N LYS A 259 -14.88 23.22 -22.17
CA LYS A 259 -14.88 24.50 -22.89
C LYS A 259 -14.51 24.33 -24.36
N LEU A 260 -13.45 23.58 -24.67
CA LEU A 260 -13.04 23.31 -26.05
C LEU A 260 -14.10 22.54 -26.84
N LYS A 261 -14.82 21.60 -26.20
CA LYS A 261 -15.95 20.90 -26.84
C LYS A 261 -17.09 21.87 -27.19
N GLN A 262 -17.39 22.81 -26.30
CA GLN A 262 -18.41 23.83 -26.56
C GLN A 262 -17.99 24.73 -27.74
N GLU A 263 -16.76 25.24 -27.73
CA GLU A 263 -16.23 26.07 -28.82
C GLU A 263 -16.23 25.34 -30.17
N LEU A 264 -15.92 24.03 -30.18
CA LEU A 264 -16.02 23.19 -31.38
C LEU A 264 -17.46 23.07 -31.89
N SER A 265 -18.42 22.91 -30.99
CA SER A 265 -19.85 22.84 -31.34
C SER A 265 -20.32 24.14 -32.00
N GLU A 266 -20.01 25.29 -31.40
CA GLU A 266 -20.37 26.61 -31.92
C GLU A 266 -19.72 26.87 -33.29
N ARG A 267 -18.47 26.45 -33.50
CA ARG A 267 -17.81 26.54 -34.82
C ARG A 267 -18.47 25.64 -35.86
N ASN A 268 -18.88 24.43 -35.49
CA ASN A 268 -19.56 23.51 -36.41
C ASN A 268 -20.93 24.06 -36.85
N GLU A 269 -21.67 24.70 -35.94
CA GLU A 269 -22.91 25.39 -36.29
C GLU A 269 -22.67 26.52 -37.31
N LYS A 270 -21.67 27.38 -37.06
CA LYS A 270 -21.29 28.44 -38.01
C LYS A 270 -20.89 27.90 -39.38
N ILE A 271 -20.14 26.80 -39.43
CA ILE A 271 -19.76 26.15 -40.70
C ILE A 271 -21.00 25.64 -41.44
N ASN A 272 -21.96 25.06 -40.74
CA ASN A 272 -23.20 24.58 -41.34
C ASN A 272 -24.05 25.74 -41.90
N ASP A 273 -24.12 26.86 -41.19
CA ASP A 273 -24.84 28.05 -41.66
C ASP A 273 -24.15 28.66 -42.89
N SER A 274 -22.82 28.78 -42.89
CA SER A 274 -22.07 29.23 -44.07
C SER A 274 -22.27 28.30 -45.28
N LYS A 275 -22.34 26.98 -45.08
CA LYS A 275 -22.65 26.02 -46.16
C LYS A 275 -24.05 26.24 -46.74
N LYS A 276 -25.05 26.52 -45.91
CA LYS A 276 -26.40 26.84 -46.39
C LYS A 276 -26.40 28.10 -47.26
N GLN A 277 -25.75 29.17 -46.79
CA GLN A 277 -25.61 30.42 -47.54
C GLN A 277 -24.91 30.21 -48.90
N ILE A 278 -23.84 29.41 -48.94
CA ILE A 278 -23.15 29.08 -50.19
C ILE A 278 -24.08 28.35 -51.16
N ASN A 279 -24.88 27.40 -50.67
CA ASN A 279 -25.83 26.67 -51.52
C ASN A 279 -26.94 27.59 -52.07
N GLU A 280 -27.47 28.49 -51.25
CA GLU A 280 -28.46 29.49 -51.66
C GLU A 280 -27.91 30.39 -52.78
N LEU A 281 -26.73 30.98 -52.57
CA LEU A 281 -26.07 31.82 -53.57
C LEU A 281 -25.73 31.05 -54.85
N THR A 282 -25.30 29.80 -54.73
CA THR A 282 -25.00 28.94 -55.89
C THR A 282 -26.25 28.68 -56.73
N ASN A 283 -27.38 28.43 -56.06
CA ASN A 283 -28.67 28.26 -56.74
C ASN A 283 -29.12 29.55 -57.43
N GLU A 284 -28.99 30.71 -56.77
CA GLU A 284 -29.30 32.01 -57.38
C GLU A 284 -28.46 32.29 -58.63
N ILE A 285 -27.16 32.03 -58.57
CA ILE A 285 -26.26 32.13 -59.74
C ILE A 285 -26.73 31.21 -60.87
N GLY A 286 -27.14 29.97 -60.56
CA GLY A 286 -27.68 29.03 -61.53
C GLY A 286 -28.94 29.56 -62.24
N VAL A 287 -29.87 30.12 -61.47
CA VAL A 287 -31.10 30.74 -62.01
C VAL A 287 -30.77 31.93 -62.90
N LEU A 288 -29.87 32.81 -62.45
CA LEU A 288 -29.45 33.99 -63.23
C LEU A 288 -28.75 33.61 -64.54
N LYS A 289 -27.89 32.59 -64.52
CA LYS A 289 -27.27 32.04 -65.74
C LYS A 289 -28.31 31.52 -66.72
N GLY A 290 -29.28 30.74 -66.25
CA GLY A 290 -30.36 30.22 -67.10
C GLY A 290 -31.17 31.34 -67.77
N LYS A 291 -31.53 32.38 -67.03
CA LYS A 291 -32.22 33.56 -67.60
C LYS A 291 -31.39 34.26 -68.68
N LEU A 292 -30.09 34.42 -68.46
CA LEU A 292 -29.18 35.05 -69.41
C LEU A 292 -29.06 34.24 -70.71
N GLU A 293 -29.02 32.91 -70.61
CA GLU A 293 -28.97 32.01 -71.77
C GLU A 293 -30.27 32.02 -72.58
N GLU A 294 -31.43 32.08 -71.91
CA GLU A 294 -32.73 32.24 -72.55
C GLU A 294 -32.83 33.59 -73.31
N GLU A 295 -32.40 34.68 -72.68
CA GLU A 295 -32.44 36.02 -73.28
C GLU A 295 -31.53 36.12 -74.51
N ASN A 296 -30.30 35.58 -74.42
CA ASN A 296 -29.37 35.51 -75.57
C ASN A 296 -29.90 34.63 -76.71
N SER A 297 -30.58 33.52 -76.41
CA SER A 297 -31.20 32.66 -77.43
C SER A 297 -32.40 33.34 -78.10
N SER A 298 -33.19 34.09 -77.34
CA SER A 298 -34.28 34.93 -77.85
C SER A 298 -33.75 36.02 -78.78
N GLU A 299 -32.68 36.71 -78.40
CA GLU A 299 -32.08 37.79 -79.19
C GLU A 299 -31.45 37.24 -80.49
N GLY A 300 -30.73 36.12 -80.40
CA GLY A 300 -30.20 35.41 -81.57
C GLY A 300 -31.30 34.95 -82.52
N SER A 301 -32.43 34.46 -81.98
CA SER A 301 -33.60 34.07 -82.79
C SER A 301 -34.24 35.28 -83.49
N LYS A 302 -34.33 36.44 -82.84
CA LYS A 302 -34.83 37.69 -83.45
C LYS A 302 -33.93 38.22 -84.56
N ILE A 303 -32.61 38.10 -84.40
CA ILE A 303 -31.63 38.51 -85.42
C ILE A 303 -31.72 37.59 -86.66
N VAL A 304 -31.80 36.28 -86.45
CA VAL A 304 -32.00 35.30 -87.53
C VAL A 304 -33.32 35.54 -88.26
N PHE A 305 -34.40 35.82 -87.52
CA PHE A 305 -35.69 36.14 -88.13
C PHE A 305 -35.62 37.42 -88.98
N ARG A 306 -34.97 38.48 -88.51
CA ARG A 306 -34.77 39.72 -89.29
C ARG A 306 -33.92 39.49 -90.54
N ALA A 307 -32.82 38.75 -90.42
CA ALA A 307 -31.93 38.45 -91.56
C ALA A 307 -32.59 37.56 -92.63
N LEU A 308 -33.62 36.78 -92.28
CA LEU A 308 -34.41 35.98 -93.22
C LEU A 308 -35.65 36.70 -93.76
N SER A 309 -35.93 37.93 -93.30
CA SER A 309 -37.10 38.73 -93.68
C SER A 309 -36.76 39.91 -94.62
N GLU A 310 -35.48 40.12 -94.93
CA GLU A 310 -34.96 41.08 -95.94
C GLU A 310 -34.57 40.34 -97.22
#